data_AF-A0A3M1P3X9-F1
#
_entry.id   AF-A0A3M1P3X9-F1
#
_cell.length_a   1.000
_cell.length_b   1.000
_cell.length_c   1.000
_cell.angle_alpha   90.00
_cell.angle_beta   90.00
_cell.angle_gamma   90.00
#
_symmetry.space_group_name_H-M   'P 1'
#
loop_
_entity.id
_entity.type
_entity.pdbx_description
1 polymer ?
#
loop_
_entity_poly.entity_id
_entity_poly.type
_entity_poly.pdbx_seq_one_letter_code
_entity_poly.pdbx_strand_id
1 'polypeptide(L)'
;MSLSAGRFKLRVEEGTPGAVKQTGSDGTVRYYQLFDTLTGYLDGVSVKYNDKFKVDVLNIDIRDDEDADKVYRISVNFNGSVARNLIAQLLSADVAEPVEIQTWAEELDDGKKRTKAIVRQHGKTLEWYLLSSRNEKAKSLPKERIFPAPVKTVVNGKEVWDFTGQLDMLRKYVDVLDKKIKGAIVQNSAEDDEVFDADVFEETEAPAANTASEEDDLPF
;
A
#
# COMPACT_ATOMS: atom_id res chain seq x y z
N MET A 1 -4.73 7.59 -6.19
CA MET A 1 -3.69 8.60 -5.89
C MET A 1 -2.54 8.49 -6.87
N SER A 2 -1.92 9.60 -7.27
CA SER A 2 -0.76 9.59 -8.18
C SER A 2 0.46 10.24 -7.53
N LEU A 3 1.66 9.83 -7.95
CA LEU A 3 2.91 10.45 -7.52
C LEU A 3 3.43 11.43 -8.59
N SER A 4 3.68 12.69 -8.19
CA SER A 4 4.35 13.65 -9.07
C SER A 4 5.06 14.73 -8.28
N ALA A 5 6.17 15.24 -8.81
CA ALA A 5 6.97 16.29 -8.18
C ALA A 5 7.36 15.96 -6.72
N GLY A 6 7.59 14.68 -6.42
CA GLY A 6 8.00 14.24 -5.09
C GLY A 6 6.88 14.12 -4.07
N ARG A 7 5.61 14.23 -4.47
CA ARG A 7 4.46 14.20 -3.57
C ARG A 7 3.38 13.27 -4.05
N PHE A 8 2.64 12.72 -3.09
CA PHE A 8 1.35 12.10 -3.32
C PHE A 8 0.30 13.15 -3.65
N LYS A 9 -0.57 12.84 -4.61
CA LYS A 9 -1.66 13.71 -5.06
C LYS A 9 -2.97 12.96 -5.03
N LEU A 10 -3.77 13.26 -4.01
CA LEU A 10 -5.14 12.77 -3.90
C LEU A 10 -6.07 13.81 -4.54
N ARG A 11 -6.88 13.39 -5.51
CA ARG A 11 -7.89 14.26 -6.09
C ARG A 11 -9.03 14.41 -5.08
N VAL A 12 -9.44 15.64 -4.83
CA VAL A 12 -10.50 15.99 -3.87
C VAL A 12 -11.49 16.96 -4.51
N GLU A 13 -12.60 17.19 -3.83
CA GLU A 13 -13.62 18.16 -4.24
C GLU A 13 -13.16 19.60 -3.98
N GLU A 14 -13.80 20.52 -4.69
CA GLU A 14 -13.60 21.95 -4.50
C GLU A 14 -14.02 22.36 -3.08
N GLY A 15 -13.21 23.19 -2.42
CA GLY A 15 -13.48 23.64 -1.04
C GLY A 15 -12.89 22.76 0.06
N THR A 16 -12.28 21.62 -0.28
CA THR A 16 -11.55 20.80 0.71
C THR A 16 -10.41 21.61 1.35
N PRO A 17 -10.35 21.73 2.69
CA PRO A 17 -9.30 22.49 3.37
C PRO A 17 -7.89 22.01 2.99
N GLY A 18 -6.99 22.94 2.65
CA GLY A 18 -5.61 22.63 2.26
C GLY A 18 -5.45 22.06 0.84
N ALA A 19 -6.53 21.94 0.05
CA ALA A 19 -6.44 21.48 -1.32
C ALA A 19 -5.85 22.56 -2.26
N VAL A 20 -4.97 22.12 -3.16
CA VAL A 20 -4.34 22.95 -4.17
C VAL A 20 -5.08 22.82 -5.49
N LYS A 21 -5.45 23.96 -6.07
CA LYS A 21 -6.04 24.05 -7.41
C LYS A 21 -4.96 23.85 -8.47
N GLN A 22 -5.21 22.96 -9.42
CA GLN A 22 -4.40 22.83 -10.64
C GLN A 22 -5.27 22.87 -11.89
N THR A 23 -4.84 23.66 -12.86
CA THR A 23 -5.45 23.73 -14.19
C THR A 23 -4.63 22.85 -15.13
N GLY A 24 -5.28 21.87 -15.74
CA GLY A 24 -4.68 21.04 -16.79
C GLY A 24 -4.43 21.85 -18.06
N SER A 25 -3.60 21.32 -18.95
CA SER A 25 -3.38 21.90 -20.30
C SER A 25 -4.65 21.90 -21.16
N ASP A 26 -5.62 21.07 -20.79
CA ASP A 26 -6.97 20.98 -21.36
C ASP A 26 -7.94 22.03 -20.79
N GLY A 27 -7.48 22.92 -19.89
CA GLY A 27 -8.31 23.90 -19.19
C GLY A 27 -9.12 23.32 -18.02
N THR A 28 -9.07 22.01 -17.79
CA THR A 28 -9.82 21.37 -16.69
C THR A 28 -9.19 21.73 -15.35
N VAL A 29 -10.00 22.27 -14.44
CA VAL A 29 -9.60 22.54 -13.05
C VAL A 29 -9.80 21.29 -12.20
N ARG A 30 -8.79 20.93 -11.41
CA ARG A 30 -8.86 19.84 -10.44
C ARG A 30 -8.22 20.28 -9.12
N TYR A 31 -8.79 19.83 -8.01
CA TYR A 31 -8.29 20.11 -6.67
C TYR A 31 -7.56 18.89 -6.12
N TYR A 32 -6.42 19.11 -5.47
CA TYR A 32 -5.57 18.04 -4.96
C TYR A 32 -5.11 18.31 -3.53
N GLN A 33 -5.22 17.32 -2.67
CA GLN A 33 -4.50 17.29 -1.41
C GLN A 33 -3.11 16.65 -1.65
N LEU A 34 -2.08 17.30 -1.12
CA LEU A 34 -0.69 16.91 -1.32
C LEU A 34 -0.13 16.34 -0.02
N PHE A 35 0.53 15.18 -0.12
CA PHE A 35 1.16 14.52 1.02
C PHE A 35 2.59 14.13 0.65
N ASP A 36 3.50 14.22 1.62
CA ASP A 36 4.88 13.75 1.45
C ASP A 36 5.01 12.28 1.90
N THR A 37 4.16 11.87 2.85
CA THR A 37 4.14 10.54 3.46
C THR A 37 2.74 9.95 3.45
N LEU A 38 2.65 8.63 3.31
CA LEU A 38 1.44 7.84 3.49
C LEU A 38 1.75 6.67 4.43
N THR A 39 0.97 6.51 5.49
CA THR A 39 1.09 5.40 6.45
C THR A 39 -0.15 4.52 6.38
N GLY A 40 0.01 3.21 6.59
CA GLY A 40 -1.11 2.28 6.70
C GLY A 40 -0.70 0.84 6.43
N TYR A 41 -1.68 -0.06 6.44
CA TYR A 41 -1.47 -1.49 6.18
C TYR A 41 -1.49 -1.77 4.69
N LEU A 42 -0.66 -2.71 4.24
CA LEU A 42 -0.70 -3.18 2.85
C LEU A 42 -1.97 -4.01 2.65
N ASP A 43 -2.86 -3.54 1.78
CA ASP A 43 -4.14 -4.19 1.49
C ASP A 43 -4.10 -4.97 0.16
N GLY A 44 -3.26 -4.53 -0.77
CA GLY A 44 -3.09 -5.24 -2.03
C GLY A 44 -2.03 -4.65 -2.95
N VAL A 45 -1.59 -5.46 -3.92
CA VAL A 45 -0.70 -5.00 -4.98
C VAL A 45 -1.08 -5.65 -6.30
N SER A 46 -1.09 -4.87 -7.38
CA SER A 46 -1.41 -5.39 -8.71
C SER A 46 -0.74 -4.59 -9.82
N VAL A 47 -0.54 -5.23 -10.97
CA VAL A 47 -0.19 -4.54 -12.21
C VAL A 47 -1.39 -4.54 -13.13
N LYS A 48 -1.78 -3.36 -13.61
CA LYS A 48 -2.87 -3.21 -14.59
C LYS A 48 -2.39 -2.42 -15.78
N TYR A 49 -2.75 -2.87 -16.98
CA TYR A 49 -2.52 -2.10 -18.19
C TYR A 49 -3.42 -0.88 -18.22
N ASN A 50 -2.86 0.29 -18.52
CA ASN A 50 -3.61 1.52 -18.69
C ASN A 50 -3.79 1.83 -20.17
N ASP A 51 -5.02 1.68 -20.67
CA ASP A 51 -5.33 1.88 -22.08
C ASP A 51 -5.11 3.30 -22.58
N LYS A 52 -5.28 4.30 -21.71
CA LYS A 52 -5.14 5.72 -22.07
C LYS A 52 -3.67 6.09 -22.31
N PHE A 53 -2.78 5.60 -21.47
CA PHE A 53 -1.35 5.91 -21.53
C PHE A 53 -0.53 4.81 -22.21
N LYS A 54 -1.15 3.68 -22.55
CA LYS A 54 -0.53 2.51 -23.18
C LYS A 54 0.68 1.98 -22.40
N VAL A 55 0.57 2.00 -21.06
CA VAL A 55 1.63 1.56 -20.14
C VAL A 55 1.05 0.70 -19.03
N ASP A 56 1.86 -0.22 -18.52
CA ASP A 56 1.54 -0.92 -17.28
C ASP A 56 1.71 -0.02 -16.06
N VAL A 57 0.77 -0.14 -15.13
CA VAL A 57 0.72 0.65 -13.91
C VAL A 57 0.73 -0.30 -12.72
N LEU A 58 1.70 -0.12 -11.83
CA LEU A 58 1.70 -0.73 -10.51
C LEU A 58 0.70 0.02 -9.63
N ASN A 59 -0.21 -0.72 -9.03
CA ASN A 59 -1.14 -0.25 -8.02
C ASN A 59 -0.78 -0.89 -6.69
N ILE A 60 -0.62 -0.08 -5.66
CA ILE A 60 -0.42 -0.52 -4.27
C ILE A 60 -1.55 0.09 -3.46
N ASP A 61 -2.31 -0.77 -2.79
CA ASP A 61 -3.44 -0.40 -1.95
C ASP A 61 -2.97 -0.37 -0.50
N ILE A 62 -3.16 0.78 0.15
CA ILE A 62 -2.79 1.03 1.54
C ILE A 62 -4.07 1.37 2.31
N ARG A 63 -4.43 0.53 3.26
CA ARG A 63 -5.56 0.77 4.17
C ARG A 63 -5.09 1.68 5.31
N ASP A 64 -5.85 2.73 5.57
CA ASP A 64 -5.60 3.68 6.66
C ASP A 64 -5.62 2.94 8.01
N ASP A 65 -4.76 3.36 8.93
CA ASP A 65 -4.63 2.73 10.25
C ASP A 65 -5.71 3.21 11.24
N GLU A 66 -6.26 4.41 11.03
CA GLU A 66 -7.33 4.98 11.86
C GLU A 66 -8.73 4.65 11.30
N ASP A 67 -8.84 4.40 9.99
CA ASP A 67 -10.10 4.15 9.28
C ASP A 67 -10.00 2.94 8.34
N ALA A 68 -10.42 1.76 8.80
CA ALA A 68 -10.29 0.51 8.05
C ALA A 68 -11.07 0.49 6.72
N ASP A 69 -12.10 1.33 6.55
CA ASP A 69 -12.87 1.42 5.31
C ASP A 69 -12.15 2.30 4.26
N LYS A 70 -11.12 3.03 4.67
CA LYS A 70 -10.41 3.98 3.83
C LYS A 70 -9.16 3.35 3.24
N VAL A 71 -9.22 3.09 1.92
CA VAL A 71 -8.09 2.53 1.16
C VAL A 71 -7.55 3.53 0.15
N TYR A 72 -6.26 3.86 0.25
CA TYR A 72 -5.54 4.68 -0.71
C TYR A 72 -4.80 3.81 -1.73
N ARG A 73 -5.18 3.94 -3.00
CA ARG A 73 -4.44 3.34 -4.12
C ARG A 73 -3.34 4.25 -4.64
N ILE A 74 -2.08 3.87 -4.49
CA ILE A 74 -0.93 4.51 -5.16
C ILE A 74 -0.76 3.88 -6.54
N SER A 75 -0.80 4.71 -7.60
CA SER A 75 -0.58 4.26 -8.98
C SER A 75 0.70 4.88 -9.57
N VAL A 76 1.64 4.04 -10.02
CA VAL A 76 2.90 4.45 -10.67
C VAL A 76 3.19 3.64 -11.93
N ASN A 77 3.91 4.23 -12.89
CA ASN A 77 4.36 3.49 -14.08
C ASN A 77 5.24 2.30 -13.66
N PHE A 78 4.85 1.09 -14.07
CA PHE A 78 5.50 -0.16 -13.70
C PHE A 78 6.96 -0.25 -14.18
N ASN A 79 7.27 0.33 -15.34
CA ASN A 79 8.65 0.39 -15.86
C ASN A 79 9.47 1.53 -15.23
N GLY A 80 8.88 2.34 -14.35
CA GLY A 80 9.54 3.45 -13.67
C GLY A 80 10.46 3.02 -12.54
N SER A 81 11.48 3.84 -12.23
CA SER A 81 12.39 3.60 -11.10
C SER A 81 11.66 3.54 -9.76
N VAL A 82 10.58 4.31 -9.60
CA VAL A 82 9.75 4.33 -8.38
C VAL A 82 9.10 2.96 -8.16
N ALA A 83 8.49 2.37 -9.19
CA ALA A 83 7.88 1.05 -9.09
C ALA A 83 8.89 -0.02 -8.70
N ARG A 84 10.07 -0.02 -9.33
CA ARG A 84 11.16 -0.95 -8.98
C ARG A 84 11.57 -0.82 -7.52
N ASN A 85 11.71 0.42 -7.04
CA ASN A 85 12.11 0.70 -5.66
C ASN A 85 11.07 0.20 -4.66
N LEU A 86 9.80 0.55 -4.88
CA LEU A 86 8.70 0.13 -4.02
C LEU A 86 8.59 -1.40 -3.95
N ILE A 87 8.59 -2.09 -5.10
CA ILE A 87 8.54 -3.57 -5.12
C ILE A 87 9.74 -4.16 -4.37
N ALA A 88 10.94 -3.65 -4.60
CA ALA A 88 12.14 -4.16 -3.96
C ALA A 88 12.11 -3.98 -2.43
N GLN A 89 11.57 -2.89 -1.90
CA GLN A 89 11.47 -2.68 -0.45
C GLN A 89 10.28 -3.41 0.17
N LEU A 90 9.13 -3.43 -0.49
CA LEU A 90 7.91 -4.09 0.02
C LEU A 90 8.08 -5.61 0.15
N LEU A 91 8.92 -6.24 -0.66
CA LEU A 91 9.25 -7.66 -0.48
C LEU A 91 9.94 -7.95 0.87
N SER A 92 10.65 -6.96 1.42
CA SER A 92 11.28 -7.04 2.74
C SER A 92 10.35 -6.60 3.87
N ALA A 93 9.18 -6.02 3.57
CA ALA A 93 8.26 -5.53 4.58
C ALA A 93 7.62 -6.69 5.34
N ASP A 94 7.38 -6.50 6.63
CA ASP A 94 6.38 -7.29 7.33
C ASP A 94 5.00 -6.82 6.87
N VAL A 95 4.17 -7.71 6.34
CA VAL A 95 2.86 -7.37 5.79
C VAL A 95 1.78 -7.30 6.87
N ALA A 96 2.06 -7.86 8.06
CA ALA A 96 1.15 -7.80 9.21
C ALA A 96 1.20 -6.45 9.94
N GLU A 97 2.18 -5.61 9.61
CA GLU A 97 2.44 -4.34 10.28
C GLU A 97 2.29 -3.16 9.31
N PRO A 98 1.96 -1.96 9.81
CA PRO A 98 1.81 -0.79 8.96
C PRO A 98 3.15 -0.39 8.34
N VAL A 99 3.09 0.11 7.10
CA VAL A 99 4.21 0.68 6.36
C VAL A 99 4.05 2.19 6.23
N GLU A 100 5.17 2.90 6.23
CA GLU A 100 5.24 4.32 5.90
C GLU A 100 5.92 4.46 4.53
N ILE A 101 5.19 4.95 3.53
CA ILE A 101 5.74 5.28 2.21
C ILE A 101 6.01 6.78 2.16
N GLN A 102 7.28 7.15 2.09
CA GLN A 102 7.72 8.54 2.04
C GLN A 102 8.21 8.88 0.63
N THR A 103 7.85 10.05 0.13
CA THR A 103 8.27 10.54 -1.19
C THR A 103 8.88 11.92 -1.14
N TRP A 104 9.80 12.18 -2.07
CA TRP A 104 10.41 13.49 -2.25
C TRP A 104 10.87 13.69 -3.68
N ALA A 105 11.16 14.95 -4.03
CA ALA A 105 11.78 15.29 -5.30
C ALA A 105 13.31 15.37 -5.11
N GLU A 106 14.04 14.64 -5.94
CA GLU A 106 15.49 14.73 -6.03
C GLU A 106 15.84 15.46 -7.32
N GLU A 107 16.67 16.49 -7.22
CA GLU A 107 17.25 17.17 -8.37
C GLU A 107 18.48 16.39 -8.82
N LEU A 108 18.49 15.99 -10.09
CA LEU A 108 19.64 15.32 -10.69
C LEU A 108 20.61 16.35 -11.28
N ASP A 109 21.84 15.92 -11.54
CA ASP A 109 22.90 16.74 -12.15
C ASP A 109 22.50 17.36 -13.51
N ASP A 110 21.49 16.80 -14.18
CA ASP A 110 20.93 17.32 -15.43
C ASP A 110 19.85 18.40 -15.23
N GLY A 111 19.66 18.88 -14.00
CA GLY A 111 18.65 19.86 -13.60
C GLY A 111 17.21 19.31 -13.60
N LYS A 112 17.01 18.02 -13.89
CA LYS A 112 15.68 17.41 -13.87
C LYS A 112 15.33 16.93 -12.47
N LYS A 113 14.12 17.25 -12.02
CA LYS A 113 13.56 16.70 -10.78
C LYS A 113 12.95 15.34 -11.03
N ARG A 114 13.35 14.34 -10.25
CA ARG A 114 12.74 13.00 -10.25
C ARG A 114 12.09 12.72 -8.92
N THR A 115 10.94 12.05 -8.97
CA THR A 115 10.28 11.57 -7.76
C THR A 115 11.01 10.32 -7.27
N LYS A 116 11.36 10.33 -5.99
CA LYS A 116 11.84 9.17 -5.24
C LYS A 116 10.78 8.78 -4.22
N ALA A 117 10.74 7.50 -3.89
CA ALA A 117 9.89 6.93 -2.85
C ALA A 117 10.71 5.92 -2.07
N ILE A 118 10.53 5.86 -0.75
CA ILE A 118 11.05 4.79 0.09
C ILE A 118 9.93 4.23 0.96
N VAL A 119 10.11 3.00 1.39
CA VAL A 119 9.25 2.34 2.38
C VAL A 119 10.01 2.22 3.69
N ARG A 120 9.33 2.55 4.78
CA ARG A 120 9.84 2.48 6.15
C ARG A 120 8.89 1.64 7.01
N GLN A 121 9.45 0.94 7.99
CA GLN A 121 8.74 0.30 9.09
C GLN A 121 9.53 0.51 10.38
N HIS A 122 8.82 0.73 11.49
CA HIS A 122 9.41 1.09 12.79
C HIS A 122 10.44 2.24 12.70
N GLY A 123 10.15 3.25 11.89
CA GLY A 123 11.02 4.41 11.69
C GLY A 123 12.30 4.12 10.89
N LYS A 124 12.53 2.91 10.40
CA LYS A 124 13.71 2.52 9.60
C LYS A 124 13.35 2.27 8.15
N THR A 125 14.21 2.69 7.24
CA THR A 125 14.07 2.38 5.81
C THR A 125 14.29 0.89 5.58
N LEU A 126 13.34 0.27 4.89
CA LEU A 126 13.45 -1.14 4.52
C LEU A 126 14.57 -1.35 3.50
N GLU A 127 15.33 -2.42 3.68
CA GLU A 127 16.37 -2.81 2.73
C GLU A 127 15.76 -3.34 1.42
N TRP A 128 16.47 -3.12 0.33
CA TRP A 128 16.10 -3.67 -0.96
C TRP A 128 16.25 -5.18 -1.01
N TYR A 129 15.13 -5.88 -1.17
CA TYR A 129 15.12 -7.31 -1.41
C TYR A 129 15.82 -7.65 -2.73
N LEU A 130 15.54 -6.87 -3.78
CA LEU A 130 16.10 -7.03 -5.12
C LEU A 130 17.19 -6.00 -5.39
N LEU A 131 18.35 -6.44 -5.88
CA LEU A 131 19.47 -5.57 -6.24
C LEU A 131 19.83 -5.67 -7.71
N SER A 132 20.35 -4.58 -8.27
CA SER A 132 20.99 -4.61 -9.58
C SER A 132 22.29 -5.41 -9.51
N SER A 133 22.61 -6.15 -10.58
CA SER A 133 23.90 -6.85 -10.72
C SER A 133 25.12 -5.94 -10.61
N ARG A 134 24.95 -4.62 -10.78
CA ARG A 134 26.01 -3.61 -10.61
C ARG A 134 26.27 -3.23 -9.15
N ASN A 135 25.37 -3.58 -8.23
CA ASN A 135 25.52 -3.29 -6.81
C ASN A 135 26.53 -4.27 -6.19
N GLU A 136 27.49 -3.78 -5.42
CA GLU A 136 28.49 -4.65 -4.77
C GLU A 136 27.86 -5.68 -3.83
N LYS A 137 26.81 -5.29 -3.10
CA LYS A 137 26.03 -6.19 -2.22
C LYS A 137 25.29 -7.28 -3.00
N ALA A 138 25.11 -7.14 -4.31
CA ALA A 138 24.48 -8.18 -5.11
C ALA A 138 25.34 -9.45 -5.19
N LYS A 139 26.67 -9.35 -5.05
CA LYS A 139 27.59 -10.51 -5.12
C LYS A 139 27.33 -11.54 -4.03
N SER A 140 26.79 -11.12 -2.89
CA SER A 140 26.47 -11.99 -1.75
C SER A 140 25.03 -12.48 -1.73
N LEU A 141 24.19 -12.05 -2.68
CA LEU A 141 22.78 -12.45 -2.75
C LEU A 141 22.57 -13.65 -3.69
N PRO A 142 21.52 -14.47 -3.45
CA PRO A 142 21.06 -15.47 -4.40
C PRO A 142 20.74 -14.83 -5.77
N LYS A 143 20.98 -15.56 -6.86
CA LYS A 143 20.75 -15.08 -8.24
C LYS A 143 19.32 -14.59 -8.47
N GLU A 144 18.35 -15.22 -7.81
CA GLU A 144 16.93 -14.84 -7.88
C GLU A 144 16.64 -13.45 -7.29
N ARG A 145 17.53 -12.90 -6.47
CA ARG A 145 17.42 -11.56 -5.90
C ARG A 145 18.19 -10.50 -6.69
N ILE A 146 18.77 -10.88 -7.83
CA ILE A 146 19.59 -10.01 -8.67
C ILE A 146 18.87 -9.76 -9.99
N PHE A 147 18.66 -8.49 -10.33
CA PHE A 147 18.08 -8.13 -11.62
C PHE A 147 18.97 -8.60 -12.77
N PRO A 148 18.39 -9.23 -13.82
CA PRO A 148 19.13 -9.57 -15.01
C PRO A 148 19.68 -8.29 -15.67
N ALA A 149 20.86 -8.40 -16.28
CA ALA A 149 21.44 -7.28 -17.01
C ALA A 149 20.55 -6.92 -18.22
N PRO A 150 20.34 -5.63 -18.52
CA PRO A 150 19.60 -5.25 -19.71
C PRO A 150 20.37 -5.63 -20.98
N VAL A 151 19.65 -6.06 -22.01
CA VAL A 151 20.24 -6.49 -23.28
C VAL A 151 20.27 -5.32 -24.24
N LYS A 152 21.43 -5.04 -24.85
CA LYS A 152 21.55 -3.99 -25.85
C LYS A 152 21.07 -4.51 -27.20
N THR A 153 20.06 -3.86 -27.78
CA THR A 153 19.51 -4.21 -29.10
C THR A 153 19.58 -3.00 -30.03
N VAL A 154 19.66 -3.24 -31.34
CA VAL A 154 19.63 -2.16 -32.35
C VAL A 154 18.28 -2.21 -33.04
N VAL A 155 17.49 -1.16 -32.88
CA VAL A 155 16.18 -1.02 -33.54
C VAL A 155 16.24 0.21 -34.43
N ASN A 156 16.08 0.02 -35.74
CA ASN A 156 16.15 1.09 -36.75
C ASN A 156 17.44 1.93 -36.66
N GLY A 157 18.59 1.26 -36.46
CA GLY A 157 19.91 1.91 -36.36
C GLY A 157 20.15 2.68 -35.06
N LYS A 158 19.20 2.69 -34.11
CA LYS A 158 19.38 3.28 -32.78
C LYS A 158 19.63 2.19 -31.75
N GLU A 159 20.56 2.44 -30.85
CA GLU A 159 20.84 1.56 -29.73
C GLU A 159 19.75 1.72 -28.67
N VAL A 160 19.06 0.63 -28.34
CA VAL A 160 17.99 0.58 -27.35
C VAL A 160 18.33 -0.51 -26.33
N TRP A 161 18.22 -0.15 -25.05
CA TRP A 161 18.37 -1.11 -23.97
C TRP A 161 17.04 -1.80 -23.72
N ASP A 162 17.03 -3.12 -23.86
CA ASP A 162 15.90 -3.99 -23.56
C ASP A 162 15.93 -4.41 -22.09
N PHE A 163 14.86 -4.05 -21.36
CA PHE A 163 14.67 -4.35 -19.94
C PHE A 163 13.59 -5.42 -19.69
N THR A 164 13.14 -6.12 -20.73
CA THR A 164 12.05 -7.11 -20.64
C THR A 164 12.29 -8.14 -19.53
N GLY A 165 13.49 -8.72 -19.45
CA GLY A 165 13.81 -9.69 -18.39
C GLY A 165 13.71 -9.12 -16.96
N GLN A 166 13.99 -7.83 -16.76
CA GLN A 166 13.81 -7.19 -15.45
C GLN A 166 12.32 -6.98 -15.15
N LEU A 167 11.52 -6.63 -16.16
CA LEU A 167 10.08 -6.44 -16.01
C LEU A 167 9.37 -7.76 -15.70
N ASP A 168 9.74 -8.84 -16.37
CA ASP A 168 9.18 -10.17 -16.12
C ASP A 168 9.49 -10.64 -14.70
N MET A 169 10.72 -10.40 -14.24
CA MET A 169 11.11 -10.67 -12.86
C MET A 169 10.27 -9.86 -11.87
N LEU A 170 10.07 -8.56 -12.11
CA LEU A 170 9.24 -7.71 -11.25
C LEU A 170 7.79 -8.20 -11.21
N ARG A 171 7.22 -8.65 -12.33
CA ARG A 171 5.84 -9.19 -12.36
C ARG A 171 5.70 -10.40 -11.45
N LYS A 172 6.63 -11.34 -11.55
CA LYS A 172 6.67 -12.52 -10.66
C LYS A 172 6.69 -12.11 -9.19
N TYR A 173 7.48 -11.10 -8.85
CA TYR A 173 7.57 -10.62 -7.47
C TYR A 173 6.34 -9.83 -7.01
N VAL A 174 5.64 -9.15 -7.92
CA VAL A 174 4.32 -8.57 -7.60
C VAL A 174 3.34 -9.68 -7.22
N ASP A 175 3.31 -10.80 -7.96
CA ASP A 175 2.43 -11.92 -7.64
C ASP A 175 2.80 -12.58 -6.29
N VAL A 176 4.09 -12.68 -5.97
CA VAL A 176 4.57 -13.15 -4.66
C VAL A 176 4.13 -12.21 -3.55
N LEU A 177 4.29 -10.90 -3.75
CA LEU A 177 3.90 -9.89 -2.77
C LEU A 177 2.38 -9.87 -2.55
N ASP A 178 1.57 -9.96 -3.62
CA ASP A 178 0.10 -10.05 -3.52
C ASP A 178 -0.35 -11.27 -2.72
N LYS A 179 0.26 -12.44 -2.96
CA LYS A 179 0.00 -13.65 -2.18
C LYS A 179 0.39 -13.49 -0.72
N LYS A 180 1.53 -12.86 -0.43
CA LYS A 180 2.00 -12.59 0.94
C LYS A 180 1.01 -11.69 1.69
N ILE A 181 0.56 -10.61 1.05
CA ILE A 181 -0.42 -9.67 1.62
C ILE A 181 -1.75 -10.38 1.89
N LYS A 182 -2.32 -11.08 0.91
CA LYS A 182 -3.59 -11.80 1.07
C LYS A 182 -3.52 -12.88 2.13
N GLY A 183 -2.40 -13.60 2.23
CA GLY A 183 -2.19 -14.59 3.27
C GLY A 183 -2.24 -13.99 4.68
N ALA A 184 -1.60 -12.84 4.89
CA ALA A 184 -1.61 -12.14 6.16
C ALA A 184 -2.98 -11.58 6.53
N ILE A 185 -3.72 -11.03 5.55
CA ILE A 185 -5.09 -10.54 5.78
C ILE A 185 -6.00 -11.67 6.29
N VAL A 186 -5.92 -12.86 5.70
CA VAL A 186 -6.73 -14.02 6.12
C VAL A 186 -6.36 -14.50 7.52
N GLN A 187 -5.07 -14.53 7.86
CA GLN A 187 -4.62 -14.93 9.19
C GLN A 187 -5.13 -13.97 10.28
N ASN A 188 -5.03 -12.66 10.06
CA ASN A 188 -5.51 -11.67 11.03
C ASN A 188 -7.03 -11.74 11.21
N SER A 189 -7.80 -11.96 10.14
CA SER A 189 -9.26 -12.13 10.27
C SER A 189 -9.68 -13.42 10.98
N ALA A 190 -8.88 -14.48 10.90
CA ALA A 190 -9.17 -15.74 11.60
C ALA A 190 -8.83 -15.68 13.10
N GLU A 191 -7.83 -14.88 13.49
CA GLU A 191 -7.47 -14.68 14.90
C GLU A 191 -8.48 -13.76 15.62
N ASP A 192 -9.09 -12.80 14.92
CA ASP A 192 -10.15 -11.94 15.48
C ASP A 192 -11.47 -12.69 15.73
N ASP A 193 -11.73 -13.79 15.01
CA ASP A 193 -12.93 -14.62 15.18
C ASP A 193 -12.84 -15.61 16.36
N GLU A 194 -11.65 -15.81 16.97
CA GLU A 194 -11.48 -16.70 18.14
C GLU A 194 -11.69 -16.00 19.51
N VAL A 195 -12.12 -14.73 19.52
CA VAL A 195 -12.44 -13.98 20.75
C VAL A 195 -13.94 -13.68 20.85
N PHE A 196 -14.80 -14.69 20.75
CA PHE A 196 -16.17 -14.60 21.27
C PHE A 196 -16.62 -15.92 21.89
N ASP A 197 -17.19 -15.77 23.10
CA ASP A 197 -17.86 -16.76 23.94
C ASP A 197 -17.02 -17.74 24.77
N ALA A 198 -16.50 -17.21 25.89
CA ALA A 198 -16.73 -17.84 27.19
C ALA A 198 -16.85 -16.75 28.27
N ASP A 199 -17.83 -16.89 29.16
CA ASP A 199 -18.08 -16.06 30.36
C ASP A 199 -18.98 -14.82 30.23
N VAL A 200 -20.18 -14.98 29.65
CA VAL A 200 -21.38 -14.33 30.23
C VAL A 200 -22.58 -15.29 30.10
N PHE A 201 -22.74 -16.19 31.06
CA PHE A 201 -24.06 -16.74 31.36
C PHE A 201 -24.38 -16.46 32.82
N GLU A 202 -25.34 -15.54 33.00
CA GLU A 202 -26.04 -15.29 34.25
C GLU A 202 -26.69 -16.59 34.76
N GLU A 203 -26.37 -16.98 35.99
CA GLU A 203 -27.23 -17.84 36.78
C GLU A 203 -28.15 -16.91 37.60
N THR A 204 -29.31 -16.58 37.02
CA THR A 204 -30.39 -15.88 37.73
C THR A 204 -31.17 -16.89 38.57
N GLU A 205 -30.88 -16.94 39.87
CA GLU A 205 -31.71 -17.68 40.83
C GLU A 205 -33.10 -17.03 40.96
N ALA A 206 -34.13 -17.87 40.88
CA ALA A 206 -35.54 -17.51 40.91
C ALA A 206 -36.01 -16.99 42.29
N PRO A 207 -36.99 -16.07 42.36
CA PRO A 207 -37.58 -15.67 43.63
C PRO A 207 -38.57 -16.74 44.14
N ALA A 208 -38.38 -17.18 45.38
CA ALA A 208 -39.28 -18.06 46.10
C ALA A 208 -40.62 -17.38 46.39
N ALA A 209 -41.70 -18.07 46.02
CA ALA A 209 -43.07 -17.75 46.41
C ALA A 209 -43.22 -17.88 47.94
N ASN A 210 -43.80 -16.86 48.58
CA ASN A 210 -44.34 -16.99 49.92
C ASN A 210 -45.78 -16.49 49.93
N THR A 211 -46.70 -17.45 49.96
CA THR A 211 -48.13 -17.27 50.22
C THR A 211 -48.37 -17.25 51.74
N ALA A 212 -48.95 -16.17 52.25
CA ALA A 212 -49.73 -16.20 53.49
C ALA A 212 -50.89 -15.21 53.39
N SER A 213 -52.09 -15.76 53.55
CA SER A 213 -53.44 -15.19 53.70
C SER A 213 -53.51 -14.00 54.68
N GLU A 214 -54.19 -12.91 54.34
CA GLU A 214 -55.63 -12.62 54.56
C GLU A 214 -55.98 -12.45 56.04
N GLU A 215 -56.33 -11.22 56.46
CA GLU A 215 -57.50 -10.94 57.33
C GLU A 215 -57.83 -9.43 57.37
N ASP A 216 -59.14 -9.20 57.28
CA ASP A 216 -60.01 -8.02 57.42
C ASP A 216 -59.51 -6.75 58.13
N ASP A 217 -59.84 -5.57 57.58
CA ASP A 217 -60.99 -4.75 58.05
C ASP A 217 -61.10 -3.41 57.27
N LEU A 218 -62.25 -3.20 56.62
CA LEU A 218 -62.82 -1.88 56.26
C LEU A 218 -63.90 -1.56 57.32
N PRO A 219 -64.53 -0.36 57.43
CA PRO A 219 -64.32 0.95 56.79
C PRO A 219 -64.33 2.14 57.80
N PHE A 220 -64.00 3.35 57.34
CA PHE A 220 -64.78 4.63 57.44
C PHE A 220 -63.91 5.84 57.08
#